data_AF-A0A529MDM8-F1
#
_entry.id   AF-A0A529MDM8-F1
#
_cell.length_a   1.000
_cell.length_b   1.000
_cell.length_c   1.000
_cell.angle_alpha   90.00
_cell.angle_beta   90.00
_cell.angle_gamma   90.00
#
_symmetry.space_group_name_H-M   'P 1'
#
loop_
_entity.id
_entity.type
_entity.pdbx_description
1 polymer ?
#
loop_
_entity_poly.entity_id
_entity_poly.type
_entity_poly.pdbx_seq_one_letter_code
_entity_poly.pdbx_strand_id
1 'polypeptide(L)' 'MLSIIETCKLCGVDAEAYMADVIERIQNDWPASRWDELMPWNWVRPQDMPLPLAA' A
#
# COMPACT_ATOMS: atom_id res chain seq x y z
N MET A 1 -4.89 -20.26 -2.27
CA MET A 1 -4.34 -19.25 -1.34
C MET A 1 -3.11 -18.67 -2.03
N LEU A 2 -3.12 -17.38 -2.35
CA LEU A 2 -1.98 -16.68 -2.97
C LEU A 2 -1.28 -15.86 -1.90
N SER A 3 0.04 -15.74 -1.99
CA SER A 3 0.79 -14.84 -1.11
C SER A 3 0.58 -13.37 -1.48
N ILE A 4 0.84 -12.44 -0.55
CA ILE A 4 0.84 -11.00 -0.85
C ILE A 4 1.83 -10.68 -1.97
N ILE A 5 3.00 -11.32 -1.99
CA ILE A 5 4.02 -11.12 -3.03
C ILE A 5 3.48 -11.52 -4.40
N GLU A 6 2.80 -12.67 -4.51
CA GLU A 6 2.15 -13.08 -5.75
C GLU A 6 1.03 -12.13 -6.16
N THR A 7 0.28 -11.60 -5.20
CA THR A 7 -0.77 -10.60 -5.45
C THR A 7 -0.18 -9.30 -6.01
N CYS A 8 0.91 -8.78 -5.43
CA CYS A 8 1.61 -7.60 -5.96
C CYS A 8 2.10 -7.83 -7.39
N LYS A 9 2.68 -9.01 -7.68
CA LYS A 9 3.10 -9.38 -9.04
C LYS A 9 1.94 -9.35 -10.03
N LEU A 10 0.77 -9.86 -9.65
CA LEU A 10 -0.43 -9.85 -10.49
C LEU A 10 -0.99 -8.43 -10.71
N CYS A 11 -0.83 -7.54 -9.72
CA CYS A 11 -1.22 -6.14 -9.83
C CYS A 11 -0.18 -5.27 -10.57
N GLY A 12 0.98 -5.82 -10.96
CA GLY A 12 2.07 -5.05 -11.56
C GLY A 12 2.75 -4.08 -10.58
N VAL A 13 2.61 -4.36 -9.28
CA VAL A 13 3.14 -3.55 -8.19
C VAL A 13 4.45 -4.13 -7.68
N ASP A 14 5.41 -3.25 -7.38
CA ASP A 14 6.64 -3.65 -6.71
C ASP A 14 6.33 -4.09 -5.28
N ALA A 15 6.57 -5.38 -5.00
CA ALA A 15 6.23 -5.98 -3.71
C ALA A 15 7.07 -5.42 -2.55
N GLU A 16 8.33 -5.05 -2.79
CA GLU A 16 9.21 -4.50 -1.76
C GLU A 16 8.75 -3.10 -1.37
N ALA A 17 8.50 -2.24 -2.36
CA ALA A 17 7.99 -0.88 -2.13
C ALA A 17 6.61 -0.89 -1.47
N TYR A 18 5.72 -1.78 -1.88
CA TYR A 18 4.41 -1.98 -1.28
C TYR A 18 4.52 -2.35 0.21
N MET A 19 5.33 -3.35 0.54
CA MET A 19 5.47 -3.81 1.92
C MET A 19 6.08 -2.74 2.82
N ALA A 20 7.10 -2.03 2.34
CA ALA A 20 7.72 -0.94 3.09
C ALA A 20 6.70 0.16 3.46
N ASP A 21 5.92 0.63 2.48
CA ASP A 21 4.91 1.67 2.68
C ASP A 21 3.74 1.19 3.55
N VAL A 22 3.24 -0.04 3.34
CA VAL A 22 2.16 -0.59 4.16
C VAL A 22 2.60 -0.75 5.62
N ILE A 23 3.82 -1.22 5.87
CA ILE A 23 4.38 -1.33 7.23
C ILE A 23 4.55 0.06 7.87
N GLU A 24 5.01 1.05 7.10
CA GLU A 24 5.11 2.43 7.58
C GLU A 24 3.73 3.02 7.93
N ARG A 25 2.72 2.84 7.08
CA ARG A 25 1.36 3.34 7.34
C ARG A 25 0.74 2.67 8.56
N ILE A 26 0.92 1.36 8.74
CA ILE A 26 0.45 0.64 9.94
C ILE A 26 1.13 1.19 11.19
N GLN A 27 2.43 1.48 11.14
CA GLN A 27 3.15 2.10 12.27
C GLN A 27 2.63 3.52 12.58
N ASN A 28 2.15 4.26 11.57
CA ASN A 28 1.56 5.59 11.71
C ASN A 28 0.05 5.54 12.05
N ASP A 29 -0.41 4.49 12.72
CA ASP A 29 -1.81 4.32 13.16
C ASP A 29 -2.83 4.41 12.01
N TRP A 30 -2.52 3.83 10.85
CA TRP A 30 -3.47 3.79 9.74
C TRP A 30 -4.80 3.15 10.18
N PRO A 31 -5.95 3.83 9.95
CA PRO A 31 -7.23 3.35 10.45
C PRO A 31 -7.60 2.03 9.76
N ALA A 32 -7.94 1.02 10.55
CA ALA A 32 -8.33 -0.29 10.05
C ALA A 32 -9.53 -0.26 9.10
N SER A 33 -10.39 0.77 9.21
CA SER A 33 -11.52 0.99 8.29
C SER A 33 -11.10 1.38 6.86
N ARG A 34 -9.85 1.80 6.66
CA ARG A 34 -9.28 2.16 5.35
C ARG A 34 -8.29 1.10 4.84
N TRP A 35 -8.40 -0.13 5.31
CA TRP A 35 -7.53 -1.23 4.88
C TRP A 35 -7.62 -1.49 3.36
N ASP A 36 -8.80 -1.31 2.78
CA ASP A 36 -9.03 -1.49 1.34
C ASP A 36 -8.15 -0.59 0.46
N GLU A 37 -7.72 0.57 0.96
CA GLU A 37 -6.82 1.49 0.25
C GLU A 37 -5.37 1.01 0.24
N LEU A 38 -5.01 0.14 1.19
CA LEU A 38 -3.69 -0.47 1.26
C LEU A 38 -3.59 -1.74 0.44
N MET A 39 -4.68 -2.23 -0.16
CA MET A 39 -4.61 -3.45 -0.96
C MET A 39 -3.80 -3.22 -2.25
N PRO A 40 -3.06 -4.23 -2.77
CA PRO A 40 -2.12 -4.05 -3.87
C PRO A 40 -2.74 -3.48 -5.16
N TRP A 41 -4.04 -3.69 -5.37
CA TRP A 41 -4.79 -3.16 -6.52
C TRP A 41 -5.21 -1.69 -6.37
N ASN A 42 -5.31 -1.19 -5.14
CA ASN A 42 -5.64 0.21 -4.83
C ASN A 42 -4.42 1.02 -4.38
N TRP A 43 -3.30 0.34 -4.15
CA TRP A 43 -2.09 0.95 -3.65
C TRP A 43 -1.48 1.90 -4.68
N VAL A 44 -1.32 3.15 -4.28
CA VAL A 44 -0.61 4.18 -5.04
C VAL A 44 0.74 4.39 -4.39
N ARG A 45 1.81 4.33 -5.18
CA ARG A 45 3.16 4.60 -4.68
C ARG A 45 3.20 5.96 -4.00
N PRO A 46 3.87 6.10 -2.85
CA PRO A 46 4.01 7.40 -2.17
C PRO A 46 4.54 8.51 -3.09
N GLN A 47 5.46 8.18 -4.02
CA GLN A 47 6.01 9.11 -5.02
C GLN A 47 5.01 9.50 -6.11
N ASP A 48 4.02 8.65 -6.38
CA ASP A 48 2.96 8.87 -7.38
C ASP A 48 1.70 9.48 -6.73
N MET A 49 1.70 9.65 -5.39
CA MET A 49 0.61 10.30 -4.65
C MET A 49 0.68 11.83 -4.90
N PRO A 50 -0.35 12.44 -5.50
CA PRO A 50 -0.33 13.88 -5.76
C PRO A 50 -0.54 14.68 -4.46
N LEU A 51 0.56 15.17 -3.89
CA LEU A 51 0.69 16.15 -2.78
C LEU A 51 0.02 15.77 -1.43
N PRO A 52 0.62 16.17 -0.29
CA PRO A 52 0.25 15.61 1.01
C PRO A 52 -1.11 16.18 1.47
N LEU A 53 -2.08 15.31 1.76
CA LEU A 53 -3.28 15.68 2.52
C LEU A 53 -2.95 15.79 4.02
N ALA A 54 -1.90 16.55 4.34
CA ALA A 54 -1.59 17.01 5.67
C ALA A 54 -1.94 18.51 5.72
N ALA A 55 -3.19 18.80 6.07
CA ALA A 55 -3.66 20.08 6.60
C ALA A 55 -4.71 19.80 7.67
#